data_AF-S0FPR0-F1
#
_entry.id   AF-S0FPR0-F1
#
_cell.length_a   1.000
_cell.length_b   1.000
_cell.length_c   1.000
_cell.angle_alpha   90.00
_cell.angle_beta   90.00
_cell.angle_gamma   90.00
#
_symmetry.space_group_name_H-M   'P 1'
#
loop_
_entity.id
_entity.type
_entity.pdbx_description
1 polymer ?
#
loop_
_entity_poly.entity_id
_entity_poly.type
_entity_poly.pdbx_seq_one_letter_code
_entity_poly.pdbx_strand_id
1 'polypeptide(L)'
;MVKSSKKYKIVALILALVLITTTIPLTILGIDNLKPDTITVDNASSEDKRIASEISNETGVSIEEVFELKAYGRSWNEVLTFLRNKSTMGESSNKNKRDDLLLNAGLDEEYMKKLKKEGFTEDEISEAKLIEERVIFQLEEITSKTEANQLNSSGTAGLPNPSGPSVNAINQPNQADTGKLAFDVGNTDSNADIIMYQKLYEKIDIKNAIYFMLKLKADFGSCEKAFDEYLFSLQADIDLNDYIKDKEAYLKSRDEKKLLLDDRNVITLEKIEAKSIEKIQTEDRDSDLISDQNQAADKSLSEAAPKETSPLPDVPKPNSVDVKPKNPTDEIMNEINGINPIENQK
;
A
#
# COMPACT_ATOMS: atom_id res chain seq x y z
N MET A 1 42.90 70.62 14.14
CA MET A 1 41.41 70.65 14.20
C MET A 1 40.87 70.89 12.80
N VAL A 2 40.59 69.83 12.04
CA VAL A 2 40.04 69.95 10.67
C VAL A 2 38.53 69.69 10.79
N LYS A 3 37.73 70.75 10.60
CA LYS A 3 36.26 70.65 10.49
C LYS A 3 35.96 69.84 9.23
N SER A 4 35.87 68.52 9.38
CA SER A 4 35.41 67.61 8.33
C SER A 4 33.97 67.99 7.97
N SER A 5 33.83 68.70 6.86
CA SER A 5 32.57 69.19 6.34
C SER A 5 31.74 68.00 5.87
N LYS A 6 30.67 67.73 6.62
CA LYS A 6 29.63 66.73 6.33
C LYS A 6 29.15 66.73 4.87
N LYS A 7 29.34 67.85 4.15
CA LYS A 7 29.05 68.01 2.73
C LYS A 7 29.83 67.04 1.83
N TYR A 8 31.10 66.75 2.11
CA TYR A 8 31.88 65.84 1.25
C TYR A 8 31.46 64.37 1.41
N LYS A 9 30.94 63.98 2.58
CA LYS A 9 30.42 62.62 2.80
C LYS A 9 29.17 62.35 1.97
N ILE A 10 28.29 63.35 1.85
CA ILE A 10 27.06 63.23 1.03
C ILE A 10 27.42 63.15 -0.45
N VAL A 11 28.36 63.98 -0.91
CA VAL A 11 28.82 63.94 -2.32
C VAL A 11 29.48 62.59 -2.66
N ALA A 12 30.29 62.03 -1.75
CA ALA A 12 30.90 60.72 -1.94
C ALA A 12 29.87 59.58 -2.01
N LEU A 13 28.81 59.65 -1.19
CA LEU A 13 27.75 58.65 -1.17
C LEU A 13 26.90 58.68 -2.46
N ILE A 14 26.61 59.88 -2.98
CA ILE A 14 25.91 60.04 -4.26
C ILE A 14 26.77 59.51 -5.42
N LEU A 15 28.08 59.80 -5.43
CA LEU A 15 29.00 59.27 -6.44
C LEU A 15 29.11 57.74 -6.41
N ALA A 16 29.13 57.13 -5.22
CA ALA A 16 29.13 55.67 -5.07
C ALA A 16 27.82 55.06 -5.59
N LEU A 17 26.68 55.68 -5.31
CA LEU A 17 25.37 55.21 -5.80
C LEU A 17 25.30 55.26 -7.34
N VAL A 18 25.78 56.35 -7.95
CA VAL A 18 25.81 56.50 -9.41
C VAL A 18 26.68 55.41 -10.05
N LEU A 19 27.87 55.14 -9.50
CA LEU A 19 28.76 54.08 -9.98
C LEU A 19 28.13 52.68 -9.91
N ILE A 20 27.36 52.40 -8.85
CA ILE A 20 26.63 51.13 -8.71
C ILE A 20 25.50 51.05 -9.76
N THR A 21 24.74 52.13 -9.97
CA THR A 21 23.64 52.12 -10.95
C THR A 21 24.10 52.02 -12.40
N THR A 22 25.31 52.48 -12.73
CA THR A 22 25.85 52.39 -14.11
C THR A 22 26.54 51.07 -14.41
N THR A 23 26.92 50.27 -13.41
CA THR A 23 27.61 48.99 -13.61
C THR A 23 26.66 47.80 -13.70
N ILE A 24 25.45 47.90 -13.15
CA ILE A 24 24.43 46.83 -13.15
C ILE A 24 23.83 46.54 -14.55
N PRO A 25 23.62 47.50 -15.48
CA PRO A 25 23.02 47.19 -16.78
C PRO A 25 23.94 46.38 -17.71
N LEU A 26 25.27 46.38 -17.47
CA LEU A 26 26.23 45.68 -18.32
C LEU A 26 26.39 44.19 -17.99
N THR A 27 25.99 43.75 -16.80
CA THR A 27 26.07 42.33 -16.41
C THR A 27 24.74 41.58 -16.56
N ILE A 28 23.60 42.29 -16.62
CA ILE A 28 22.27 41.65 -16.68
C ILE A 28 21.71 41.58 -18.12
N LEU A 29 22.19 42.40 -19.07
CA LEU A 29 21.62 42.47 -20.42
C LEU A 29 22.52 41.90 -21.55
N GLY A 30 23.61 41.20 -21.22
CA GLY A 30 24.68 40.89 -22.18
C GLY A 30 25.01 39.41 -22.48
N ILE A 31 24.36 38.41 -21.85
CA ILE A 31 24.76 36.99 -22.03
C ILE A 31 23.57 36.02 -22.19
N ASP A 32 22.39 36.48 -22.60
CA ASP A 32 21.22 35.58 -22.77
C ASP A 32 21.03 35.00 -24.18
N ASN A 33 21.89 35.33 -25.15
CA ASN A 33 21.71 34.89 -26.55
C ASN A 33 22.88 34.09 -27.14
N LEU A 34 23.78 33.58 -26.30
CA LEU A 34 24.70 32.52 -26.68
C LEU A 34 24.34 31.27 -25.88
N LYS A 35 23.13 30.75 -26.10
CA LYS A 35 22.90 29.33 -25.82
C LYS A 35 23.77 28.57 -26.82
N PRO A 36 24.84 27.87 -26.41
CA PRO A 36 25.49 26.91 -27.29
C PRO A 36 24.40 25.96 -27.78
N ASP A 37 24.44 25.58 -29.06
CA ASP A 37 23.45 24.70 -29.71
C ASP A 37 23.04 23.59 -28.75
N THR A 38 21.88 23.81 -28.12
CA THR A 38 21.51 23.09 -26.91
C THR A 38 20.84 21.84 -27.42
N ILE A 39 21.45 20.69 -27.17
CA ILE A 39 20.90 19.40 -27.57
C ILE A 39 19.56 19.24 -26.83
N THR A 40 18.46 19.50 -27.52
CA THR A 40 17.10 19.23 -27.03
C THR A 40 16.73 17.78 -27.30
N VAL A 41 15.76 17.25 -26.54
CA VAL A 41 15.24 15.88 -26.72
C VAL A 41 14.82 15.64 -28.17
N ASP A 42 14.29 16.66 -28.85
CA ASP A 42 13.84 16.55 -30.25
C ASP A 42 15.00 16.41 -31.23
N ASN A 43 16.11 17.13 -31.00
CA ASN A 43 17.26 17.22 -31.91
C ASN A 43 18.39 16.24 -31.57
N ALA A 44 18.29 15.52 -30.46
CA ALA A 44 19.28 14.54 -30.02
C ALA A 44 19.35 13.32 -30.97
N SER A 45 20.53 12.71 -31.07
CA SER A 45 20.70 11.46 -31.80
C SER A 45 19.86 10.33 -31.17
N SER A 46 19.48 9.31 -31.94
CA SER A 46 18.73 8.16 -31.41
C SER A 46 19.48 7.44 -30.28
N GLU A 47 20.81 7.45 -30.35
CA GLU A 47 21.67 6.85 -29.33
C GLU A 47 21.66 7.67 -28.04
N ASP A 48 21.70 9.01 -28.13
CA ASP A 48 21.60 9.88 -26.96
C ASP A 48 20.23 9.73 -26.27
N LYS A 49 19.14 9.57 -27.05
CA LYS A 49 17.81 9.32 -26.49
C LYS A 49 17.75 7.97 -25.76
N ARG A 50 18.40 6.93 -26.30
CA ARG A 50 18.50 5.61 -25.66
C ARG A 50 19.27 5.70 -24.34
N ILE A 51 20.45 6.32 -24.34
CA ILE A 51 21.28 6.49 -23.14
C ILE A 51 20.54 7.32 -22.09
N ALA A 52 19.88 8.41 -22.48
CA ALA A 52 19.08 9.21 -21.56
C ALA A 52 17.91 8.45 -20.95
N SER A 53 17.24 7.59 -21.74
CA SER A 53 16.18 6.71 -21.25
C SER A 53 16.70 5.65 -20.26
N GLU A 54 17.89 5.09 -20.50
CA GLU A 54 18.52 4.14 -19.58
C GLU A 54 18.89 4.80 -18.26
N ILE A 55 19.51 5.99 -18.31
CA ILE A 55 19.83 6.79 -17.13
C ILE A 55 18.55 7.18 -16.38
N SER A 56 17.48 7.56 -17.09
CA SER A 56 16.18 7.89 -16.51
C SER A 56 15.59 6.71 -15.74
N ASN A 57 15.60 5.51 -16.34
CA ASN A 57 15.14 4.29 -15.69
C ASN A 57 16.01 3.89 -14.48
N GLU A 58 17.34 4.05 -14.56
CA GLU A 58 18.24 3.70 -13.45
C GLU A 58 18.16 4.69 -12.28
N THR A 59 18.00 6.00 -12.57
CA THR A 59 18.08 7.06 -11.55
C THR A 59 16.71 7.58 -11.09
N GLY A 60 15.63 7.28 -11.83
CA GLY A 60 14.28 7.80 -11.58
C GLY A 60 14.08 9.27 -11.98
N VAL A 61 15.02 9.85 -12.72
CA VAL A 61 15.03 11.27 -13.14
C VAL A 61 14.47 11.40 -14.56
N SER A 62 13.73 12.47 -14.85
CA SER A 62 13.14 12.69 -16.18
C SER A 62 14.19 12.78 -17.29
N ILE A 63 13.82 12.34 -18.50
CA ILE A 63 14.71 12.38 -19.68
C ILE A 63 15.13 13.83 -19.98
N GLU A 64 14.24 14.79 -19.76
CA GLU A 64 14.48 16.22 -19.96
C GLU A 64 15.58 16.76 -19.03
N GLU A 65 15.54 16.40 -17.75
CA GLU A 65 16.57 16.79 -16.77
C GLU A 65 17.92 16.13 -17.11
N VAL A 66 17.91 14.90 -17.61
CA VAL A 66 19.12 14.20 -18.09
C VAL A 66 19.75 14.95 -19.28
N PHE A 67 18.94 15.41 -20.24
CA PHE A 67 19.42 16.20 -21.38
C PHE A 67 19.87 17.60 -20.97
N GLU A 68 19.22 18.22 -19.99
CA GLU A 68 19.67 19.51 -19.44
C GLU A 68 21.08 19.40 -18.86
N LEU A 69 21.36 18.34 -18.10
CA LEU A 69 22.69 18.06 -17.57
C LEU A 69 23.73 17.80 -18.67
N LYS A 70 23.33 17.12 -19.74
CA LYS A 70 24.18 16.90 -20.93
C LYS A 70 24.48 18.21 -21.67
N ALA A 71 23.51 19.12 -21.75
CA ALA A 71 23.64 20.42 -22.39
C ALA A 71 24.66 21.34 -21.70
N TYR A 72 24.93 21.14 -20.41
CA TYR A 72 26.04 21.81 -19.70
C TYR A 72 27.43 21.27 -20.08
N GLY A 73 27.54 20.45 -21.12
CA GLY A 73 28.82 19.93 -21.64
C GLY A 73 29.35 18.71 -20.88
N ARG A 74 28.57 18.11 -19.98
CA ARG A 74 28.95 16.90 -19.24
C ARG A 74 28.95 15.69 -20.16
N SER A 75 29.82 14.72 -19.90
CA SER A 75 29.75 13.38 -20.49
C SER A 75 28.65 12.54 -19.84
N TRP A 76 28.20 11.48 -20.51
CA TRP A 76 27.16 10.59 -19.97
C TRP A 76 27.52 10.00 -18.60
N ASN A 77 28.79 9.64 -18.39
CA ASN A 77 29.28 9.14 -17.10
C ASN A 77 29.23 10.20 -15.99
N GLU A 78 29.53 11.45 -16.32
CA GLU A 78 29.44 12.57 -15.36
C GLU A 78 27.99 12.90 -15.03
N VAL A 79 27.07 12.81 -16.01
CA VAL A 79 25.62 12.95 -15.77
C VAL A 79 25.15 11.85 -14.83
N LEU A 80 25.46 10.59 -15.11
CA LEU A 80 25.07 9.45 -14.26
C LEU A 80 25.64 9.57 -12.84
N THR A 81 26.92 9.91 -12.71
CA THR A 81 27.58 10.07 -11.40
C THR A 81 27.01 11.25 -10.63
N PHE A 82 26.71 12.37 -11.31
CA PHE A 82 26.07 13.52 -10.70
C PHE A 82 24.66 13.18 -10.20
N LEU A 83 23.87 12.45 -10.99
CA LEU A 83 22.52 12.02 -10.59
C LEU A 83 22.54 11.02 -9.44
N ARG A 84 23.46 10.05 -9.46
CA ARG A 84 23.65 9.08 -8.37
C ARG A 84 24.15 9.73 -7.07
N ASN A 85 25.01 10.74 -7.19
CA ASN A 85 25.47 11.52 -6.03
C ASN A 85 24.37 12.48 -5.53
N LYS A 86 23.54 13.02 -6.42
CA LYS A 86 22.38 13.86 -6.06
C LYS A 86 21.29 13.05 -5.37
N SER A 87 21.05 11.80 -5.78
CA SER A 87 20.11 10.90 -5.09
C SER A 87 20.62 10.52 -3.69
N THR A 88 21.92 10.20 -3.56
CA THR A 88 22.52 9.82 -2.26
C THR A 88 22.77 11.00 -1.30
N MET A 89 23.07 12.21 -1.79
CA MET A 89 23.21 13.41 -0.94
C MET A 89 21.87 14.14 -0.68
N GLY A 90 20.88 13.97 -1.56
CA GLY A 90 19.52 14.52 -1.36
C GLY A 90 18.62 13.63 -0.50
N GLU A 91 19.02 12.40 -0.23
CA GLU A 91 18.21 11.37 0.42
C GLU A 91 17.79 11.74 1.85
N SER A 92 18.55 12.50 2.61
CA SER A 92 18.13 12.89 3.97
C SER A 92 17.05 13.97 4.01
N SER A 93 16.91 14.79 2.95
CA SER A 93 15.91 15.87 2.92
C SER A 93 14.69 15.56 2.05
N ASN A 94 14.87 14.74 1.01
CA ASN A 94 13.79 14.34 0.11
C ASN A 94 13.12 13.03 0.53
N LYS A 95 13.81 12.14 1.26
CA LYS A 95 13.17 11.00 1.92
C LYS A 95 12.20 11.48 2.99
N ASN A 96 12.56 12.49 3.78
CA ASN A 96 11.61 13.11 4.71
C ASN A 96 10.38 13.67 3.99
N LYS A 97 10.51 14.29 2.80
CA LYS A 97 9.34 14.78 2.04
C LYS A 97 8.51 13.68 1.39
N ARG A 98 9.16 12.60 0.92
CA ARG A 98 8.47 11.46 0.31
C ARG A 98 7.77 10.62 1.39
N ASP A 99 8.45 10.41 2.50
CA ASP A 99 7.90 9.82 3.71
C ASP A 99 6.78 10.71 4.24
N ASP A 100 6.91 12.05 4.26
CA ASP A 100 5.79 12.97 4.56
C ASP A 100 4.64 12.77 3.57
N LEU A 101 4.89 12.65 2.27
CA LEU A 101 3.82 12.48 1.28
C LEU A 101 3.10 11.13 1.39
N LEU A 102 3.81 10.07 1.77
CA LEU A 102 3.23 8.75 2.02
C LEU A 102 2.53 8.71 3.39
N LEU A 103 3.12 9.33 4.41
CA LEU A 103 2.54 9.49 5.75
C LEU A 103 1.35 10.44 5.75
N ASN A 104 1.24 11.37 4.81
CA ASN A 104 0.09 12.27 4.67
C ASN A 104 -0.98 11.75 3.70
N ALA A 105 -0.77 10.61 3.04
CA ALA A 105 -1.83 9.99 2.23
C ALA A 105 -3.02 9.64 3.15
N GLY A 106 -4.16 10.31 2.97
CA GLY A 106 -5.37 10.14 3.79
C GLY A 106 -5.63 11.22 4.85
N LEU A 107 -4.62 12.02 5.22
CA LEU A 107 -4.77 13.14 6.15
C LEU A 107 -4.40 14.46 5.46
N ASP A 108 -5.34 15.40 5.42
CA ASP A 108 -5.03 16.73 4.90
C ASP A 108 -4.03 17.48 5.81
N GLU A 109 -3.24 18.39 5.23
CA GLU A 109 -2.24 19.15 5.97
C GLU A 109 -2.85 19.98 7.11
N GLU A 110 -4.11 20.43 6.98
CA GLU A 110 -4.78 21.22 8.02
C GLU A 110 -5.05 20.36 9.25
N TYR A 111 -5.43 19.11 9.05
CA TYR A 111 -5.65 18.13 10.11
C TYR A 111 -4.35 17.77 10.83
N MET A 112 -3.27 17.55 10.08
CA MET A 112 -1.94 17.33 10.67
C MET A 112 -1.49 18.52 11.52
N LYS A 113 -1.70 19.75 11.03
CA LYS A 113 -1.42 20.98 11.80
C LYS A 113 -2.30 21.05 13.06
N LYS A 114 -3.56 20.62 13.00
CA LYS A 114 -4.47 20.53 14.16
C LYS A 114 -3.93 19.57 15.21
N LEU A 115 -3.56 18.34 14.84
CA LEU A 115 -3.01 17.34 15.76
C LEU A 115 -1.70 17.82 16.41
N LYS A 116 -0.78 18.39 15.61
CA LYS A 116 0.47 18.98 16.11
C LYS A 116 0.20 20.15 17.07
N LYS A 117 -0.84 20.97 16.81
CA LYS A 117 -1.27 22.06 17.71
C LYS A 117 -1.87 21.55 19.02
N GLU A 118 -2.52 20.38 19.01
CA GLU A 118 -3.02 19.72 20.22
C GLU A 118 -1.90 19.07 21.06
N GLY A 119 -0.68 19.01 20.54
CA GLY A 119 0.53 18.59 21.25
C GLY A 119 1.01 17.18 20.94
N PHE A 120 0.40 16.50 19.97
CA PHE A 120 0.84 15.18 19.52
C PHE A 120 2.14 15.28 18.70
N THR A 121 3.06 14.35 18.92
CA THR A 121 4.32 14.27 18.15
C THR A 121 4.09 13.59 16.80
N GLU A 122 5.00 13.79 15.87
CA GLU A 122 4.92 13.17 14.54
C GLU A 122 5.01 11.64 14.60
N ASP A 123 5.85 11.12 15.49
CA ASP A 123 6.00 9.67 15.71
C ASP A 123 4.70 9.05 16.20
N GLU A 124 3.98 9.72 17.11
CA GLU A 124 2.69 9.23 17.62
C GLU A 124 1.62 9.22 16.53
N ILE A 125 1.58 10.27 15.71
CA ILE A 125 0.64 10.36 14.58
C ILE A 125 0.93 9.27 13.56
N SER A 126 2.21 9.05 13.26
CA SER A 126 2.68 7.99 12.34
C SER A 126 2.31 6.60 12.86
N GLU A 127 2.56 6.32 14.14
CA GLU A 127 2.18 5.05 14.79
C GLU A 127 0.67 4.79 14.69
N ALA A 128 -0.15 5.78 15.06
CA ALA A 128 -1.61 5.67 14.98
C ALA A 128 -2.07 5.43 13.52
N LYS A 129 -1.46 6.12 12.55
CA LYS A 129 -1.75 5.93 11.13
C LYS A 129 -1.42 4.51 10.66
N LEU A 130 -0.25 3.98 11.00
CA LEU A 130 0.16 2.63 10.60
C LEU A 130 -0.81 1.56 11.14
N ILE A 131 -1.30 1.72 12.37
CA ILE A 131 -2.30 0.81 12.95
C ILE A 131 -3.62 0.89 12.17
N GLU A 132 -4.07 2.11 11.86
CA GLU A 132 -5.29 2.34 11.10
C GLU A 132 -5.21 1.77 9.68
N GLU A 133 -4.15 2.08 8.93
CA GLU A 133 -3.92 1.60 7.57
C GLU A 133 -3.88 0.07 7.54
N ARG A 134 -3.18 -0.54 8.51
CA ARG A 134 -3.13 -2.00 8.63
C ARG A 134 -4.53 -2.59 8.80
N VAL A 135 -5.35 -2.02 9.66
CA VAL A 135 -6.70 -2.55 9.92
C VAL A 135 -7.63 -2.30 8.73
N ILE A 136 -7.57 -1.14 8.09
CA ILE A 136 -8.33 -0.87 6.86
C ILE A 136 -7.96 -1.87 5.77
N PHE A 137 -6.68 -2.13 5.56
CA PHE A 137 -6.21 -3.12 4.60
C PHE A 137 -6.73 -4.53 4.94
N GLN A 138 -6.63 -4.96 6.20
CA GLN A 138 -7.14 -6.27 6.63
C GLN A 138 -8.66 -6.38 6.46
N LEU A 139 -9.42 -5.32 6.74
CA LEU A 139 -10.88 -5.30 6.54
C LEU A 139 -11.25 -5.33 5.06
N GLU A 140 -10.54 -4.59 4.21
CA GLU A 140 -10.69 -4.64 2.75
C GLU A 140 -10.38 -6.05 2.24
N GLU A 141 -9.28 -6.65 2.70
CA GLU A 141 -8.92 -8.03 2.37
C GLU A 141 -10.03 -8.99 2.78
N ILE A 142 -10.55 -8.91 4.01
CA ILE A 142 -11.65 -9.76 4.50
C ILE A 142 -12.91 -9.62 3.61
N THR A 143 -13.24 -8.42 3.16
CA THR A 143 -14.50 -8.09 2.46
C THR A 143 -14.45 -8.28 0.94
N SER A 144 -13.28 -8.18 0.30
CA SER A 144 -13.11 -8.15 -1.18
C SER A 144 -13.62 -9.36 -1.97
N LYS A 145 -13.98 -10.48 -1.33
CA LYS A 145 -14.51 -11.68 -2.03
C LYS A 145 -16.04 -11.82 -1.98
N THR A 146 -16.73 -11.02 -1.16
CA THR A 146 -18.20 -11.03 -1.10
C THR A 146 -18.81 -10.65 -2.45
N GLU A 147 -18.18 -9.71 -3.17
CA GLU A 147 -18.69 -9.20 -4.44
C GLU A 147 -18.61 -10.23 -5.58
N ALA A 148 -17.56 -11.06 -5.60
CA ALA A 148 -17.38 -12.07 -6.66
C ALA A 148 -18.38 -13.23 -6.57
N ASN A 149 -18.84 -13.58 -5.37
CA ASN A 149 -19.78 -14.70 -5.16
C ASN A 149 -21.26 -14.28 -5.22
N GLN A 150 -21.61 -13.00 -5.01
CA GLN A 150 -23.01 -12.54 -5.14
C GLN A 150 -23.50 -12.42 -6.59
N LEU A 151 -22.58 -12.25 -7.56
CA LEU A 151 -22.93 -12.20 -8.99
C LEU A 151 -23.23 -13.57 -9.61
N ASN A 152 -22.78 -14.67 -8.98
CA ASN A 152 -22.96 -16.03 -9.51
C ASN A 152 -24.19 -16.76 -8.95
N SER A 153 -24.88 -16.23 -7.93
CA SER A 153 -26.05 -16.86 -7.30
C SER A 153 -27.41 -16.30 -7.76
N SER A 154 -27.43 -15.24 -8.56
CA SER A 154 -28.66 -14.59 -9.06
C SER A 154 -29.02 -14.98 -10.51
N GLY A 155 -28.30 -15.92 -11.11
CA GLY A 155 -28.41 -16.30 -12.53
C GLY A 155 -29.17 -17.59 -12.86
N THR A 156 -30.18 -18.03 -12.10
CA THR A 156 -31.03 -19.16 -12.53
C THR A 156 -32.48 -19.10 -12.02
N ALA A 157 -33.11 -17.93 -12.07
CA ALA A 157 -34.57 -17.87 -12.03
C ALA A 157 -35.11 -18.14 -13.46
N GLY A 158 -35.55 -19.38 -13.67
CA GLY A 158 -36.14 -19.84 -14.92
C GLY A 158 -37.30 -18.97 -15.39
N LEU A 159 -37.44 -18.88 -16.72
CA LEU A 159 -38.60 -18.29 -17.37
C LEU A 159 -39.90 -18.92 -16.84
N PRO A 160 -40.91 -18.12 -16.43
CA PRO A 160 -42.24 -18.63 -16.19
C PRO A 160 -42.88 -18.99 -17.54
N ASN A 161 -43.16 -20.28 -17.75
CA ASN A 161 -44.04 -20.75 -18.81
C ASN A 161 -45.51 -20.40 -18.45
N PRO A 162 -46.23 -19.57 -19.22
CA PRO A 162 -47.61 -19.25 -18.92
C PRO A 162 -48.54 -20.03 -19.87
N SER A 163 -49.18 -21.10 -19.41
CA SER A 163 -50.42 -21.64 -20.02
C SER A 163 -50.98 -22.84 -19.23
N GLY A 164 -52.09 -22.65 -18.51
CA GLY A 164 -52.94 -23.76 -18.08
C GLY A 164 -53.80 -23.49 -16.84
N PRO A 165 -55.15 -23.57 -16.91
CA PRO A 165 -56.03 -23.19 -15.81
C PRO A 165 -56.29 -24.33 -14.81
N SER A 166 -56.17 -23.97 -13.53
CA SER A 166 -57.04 -24.30 -12.38
C SER A 166 -57.79 -25.65 -12.35
N VAL A 167 -57.47 -26.49 -11.36
CA VAL A 167 -58.50 -27.27 -10.61
C VAL A 167 -58.10 -27.39 -9.13
N ASN A 168 -59.03 -26.99 -8.25
CA ASN A 168 -59.07 -27.19 -6.80
C ASN A 168 -59.06 -28.69 -6.41
N ALA A 169 -58.39 -29.06 -5.31
CA ALA A 169 -58.96 -29.91 -4.24
C ALA A 169 -57.96 -30.25 -3.09
N ILE A 170 -58.30 -29.80 -1.88
CA ILE A 170 -58.51 -30.57 -0.64
C ILE A 170 -57.40 -31.54 -0.13
N ASN A 171 -56.87 -31.17 1.05
CA ASN A 171 -56.44 -31.98 2.21
C ASN A 171 -56.16 -33.49 2.07
N GLN A 172 -54.94 -33.91 2.46
CA GLN A 172 -54.69 -34.81 3.61
C GLN A 172 -53.18 -34.94 3.94
N PRO A 173 -52.81 -35.27 5.21
CA PRO A 173 -51.43 -35.45 5.66
C PRO A 173 -51.01 -36.94 5.70
N ASN A 174 -49.80 -37.26 5.24
CA ASN A 174 -49.06 -38.49 5.58
C ASN A 174 -47.60 -38.32 5.13
N GLN A 175 -46.67 -38.25 6.08
CA GLN A 175 -45.83 -39.35 6.58
C GLN A 175 -44.59 -39.65 5.74
N ALA A 176 -43.45 -39.40 6.40
CA ALA A 176 -42.20 -40.16 6.36
C ALA A 176 -41.60 -40.44 4.98
N ASP A 177 -40.74 -39.51 4.55
CA ASP A 177 -39.55 -39.87 3.77
C ASP A 177 -38.32 -39.27 4.44
N THR A 178 -37.66 -40.10 5.27
CA THR A 178 -36.32 -39.84 5.81
C THR A 178 -35.29 -40.11 4.71
N GLY A 179 -35.30 -39.27 3.69
CA GLY A 179 -34.23 -39.14 2.71
C GLY A 179 -33.15 -38.24 3.28
N LYS A 180 -32.06 -38.88 3.73
CA LYS A 180 -30.80 -38.31 4.21
C LYS A 180 -30.25 -37.24 3.24
N LEU A 181 -30.77 -36.03 3.34
CA LEU A 181 -30.12 -34.82 2.86
C LEU A 181 -28.98 -34.54 3.84
N ALA A 182 -27.77 -34.89 3.40
CA ALA A 182 -26.55 -34.38 4.02
C ALA A 182 -26.64 -32.86 3.95
N PHE A 183 -27.06 -32.30 5.08
CA PHE A 183 -27.09 -30.88 5.39
C PHE A 183 -25.65 -30.40 5.35
N ASP A 184 -25.26 -29.86 4.21
CA ASP A 184 -24.04 -29.09 4.01
C ASP A 184 -24.17 -27.79 4.82
N VAL A 185 -24.05 -27.93 6.14
CA VAL A 185 -24.00 -26.81 7.10
C VAL A 185 -22.57 -26.59 7.51
N GLY A 186 -21.82 -26.12 6.53
CA GLY A 186 -20.51 -25.53 6.72
C GLY A 186 -20.42 -24.04 6.34
N ASN A 187 -21.41 -23.46 5.63
CA ASN A 187 -21.17 -22.20 4.90
C ASN A 187 -22.12 -21.02 5.24
N THR A 188 -23.13 -21.20 6.07
CA THR A 188 -24.07 -20.10 6.41
C THR A 188 -23.51 -19.12 7.45
N ASP A 189 -22.73 -19.59 8.43
CA ASP A 189 -22.16 -18.73 9.48
C ASP A 189 -21.05 -17.81 8.94
N SER A 190 -20.23 -18.30 8.01
CA SER A 190 -19.11 -17.53 7.43
C SER A 190 -19.58 -16.25 6.71
N ASN A 191 -20.71 -16.31 6.00
CA ASN A 191 -21.27 -15.13 5.31
C ASN A 191 -21.84 -14.10 6.28
N ALA A 192 -22.44 -14.52 7.40
CA ALA A 192 -22.96 -13.60 8.40
C ALA A 192 -21.84 -12.80 9.07
N ASP A 193 -20.71 -13.47 9.36
CA ASP A 193 -19.52 -12.85 9.94
C ASP A 193 -18.93 -11.79 9.00
N ILE A 194 -18.73 -12.10 7.72
CA ILE A 194 -18.16 -11.15 6.74
C ILE A 194 -19.02 -9.89 6.62
N ILE A 195 -20.35 -10.00 6.68
CA ILE A 195 -21.26 -8.85 6.68
C ILE A 195 -21.01 -7.93 7.89
N MET A 196 -20.63 -8.47 9.05
CA MET A 196 -20.30 -7.65 10.22
C MET A 196 -19.00 -6.86 10.01
N TYR A 197 -17.96 -7.49 9.45
CA TYR A 197 -16.70 -6.81 9.11
C TYR A 197 -16.93 -5.72 8.05
N GLN A 198 -17.76 -5.97 7.05
CA GLN A 198 -18.12 -4.98 6.04
C GLN A 198 -18.83 -3.77 6.66
N LYS A 199 -19.85 -4.00 7.50
CA LYS A 199 -20.55 -2.90 8.19
C LYS A 199 -19.64 -2.09 9.10
N LEU A 200 -18.66 -2.74 9.72
CA LEU A 200 -17.66 -2.06 10.53
C LEU A 200 -16.74 -1.20 9.66
N TYR A 201 -16.22 -1.76 8.57
CA TYR A 201 -15.38 -1.06 7.60
C TYR A 201 -16.05 0.22 7.06
N GLU A 202 -17.32 0.13 6.66
CA GLU A 202 -18.10 1.28 6.15
C GLU A 202 -18.29 2.40 7.19
N LYS A 203 -18.19 2.10 8.49
CA LYS A 203 -18.35 3.06 9.58
C LYS A 203 -17.06 3.73 10.03
N ILE A 204 -15.89 3.23 9.62
CA ILE A 204 -14.61 3.78 10.06
C ILE A 204 -14.35 5.12 9.37
N ASP A 205 -14.28 6.19 10.16
CA ASP A 205 -13.70 7.46 9.73
C ASP A 205 -12.22 7.53 10.14
N ILE A 206 -11.33 7.65 9.14
CA ILE A 206 -9.86 7.65 9.29
C ILE A 206 -9.41 8.74 10.27
N LYS A 207 -9.96 9.94 10.14
CA LYS A 207 -9.55 11.10 10.95
C LYS A 207 -9.92 10.90 12.41
N ASN A 208 -11.15 10.46 12.67
CA ASN A 208 -11.66 10.18 14.00
C ASN A 208 -10.91 9.01 14.65
N ALA A 209 -10.66 7.92 13.91
CA ALA A 209 -9.85 6.79 14.37
C ALA A 209 -8.50 7.26 14.93
N ILE A 210 -7.75 8.01 14.13
CA ILE A 210 -6.42 8.53 14.51
C ILE A 210 -6.54 9.50 15.70
N TYR A 211 -7.53 10.40 15.68
CA TYR A 211 -7.76 11.32 16.78
C TYR A 211 -7.99 10.61 18.11
N PHE A 212 -8.90 9.63 18.14
CA PHE A 212 -9.25 8.93 19.36
C PHE A 212 -8.13 8.01 19.83
N MET A 213 -7.39 7.36 18.95
CA MET A 213 -6.18 6.62 19.32
C MET A 213 -5.19 7.54 20.06
N LEU A 214 -4.86 8.69 19.46
CA LEU A 214 -3.92 9.64 20.06
C LEU A 214 -4.44 10.22 21.38
N LYS A 215 -5.73 10.57 21.42
CA LYS A 215 -6.33 11.22 22.59
C LYS A 215 -6.47 10.27 23.78
N LEU A 216 -6.79 9.00 23.52
CA LEU A 216 -7.17 8.04 24.54
C LEU A 216 -6.07 7.03 24.87
N LYS A 217 -4.96 6.96 24.12
CA LYS A 217 -3.87 6.00 24.40
C LYS A 217 -3.32 6.07 25.83
N ALA A 218 -3.31 7.24 26.45
CA ALA A 218 -2.86 7.39 27.84
C ALA A 218 -3.83 6.73 28.84
N ASP A 219 -5.13 6.76 28.55
CA ASP A 219 -6.17 6.16 29.38
C ASP A 219 -6.27 4.63 29.17
N PHE A 220 -6.10 4.17 27.93
CA PHE A 220 -6.22 2.75 27.57
C PHE A 220 -4.88 2.00 27.60
N GLY A 221 -3.77 2.72 27.69
CA GLY A 221 -2.41 2.20 27.83
C GLY A 221 -1.64 2.03 26.52
N SER A 222 -2.32 1.93 25.37
CA SER A 222 -1.68 1.89 24.05
C SER A 222 -2.63 2.37 22.94
N CYS A 223 -2.08 2.65 21.76
CA CYS A 223 -2.87 3.03 20.58
C CYS A 223 -3.80 1.89 20.14
N GLU A 224 -3.36 0.64 20.20
CA GLU A 224 -4.17 -0.54 19.84
C GLU A 224 -5.38 -0.69 20.76
N LYS A 225 -5.19 -0.54 22.08
CA LYS A 225 -6.31 -0.62 23.04
C LYS A 225 -7.29 0.54 22.88
N ALA A 226 -6.78 1.74 22.58
CA ALA A 226 -7.63 2.87 22.26
C ALA A 226 -8.41 2.63 20.94
N PHE A 227 -7.79 1.96 19.98
CA PHE A 227 -8.44 1.60 18.72
C PHE A 227 -9.50 0.51 18.90
N ASP A 228 -9.25 -0.50 19.74
CA ASP A 228 -10.26 -1.50 20.12
C ASP A 228 -11.50 -0.85 20.72
N GLU A 229 -11.33 0.17 21.58
CA GLU A 229 -12.45 0.93 22.13
C GLU A 229 -13.17 1.75 21.04
N TYR A 230 -12.44 2.32 20.09
CA TYR A 230 -13.04 2.97 18.93
C TYR A 230 -13.87 2.00 18.08
N LEU A 231 -13.33 0.82 17.75
CA LEU A 231 -14.06 -0.22 17.03
C LEU A 231 -15.31 -0.67 17.81
N PHE A 232 -15.22 -0.80 19.13
CA PHE A 232 -16.37 -1.10 19.98
C PHE A 232 -17.44 -0.01 19.89
N SER A 233 -17.04 1.27 19.97
CA SER A 233 -17.98 2.40 19.91
C SER A 233 -18.81 2.42 18.61
N LEU A 234 -18.18 2.08 17.47
CA LEU A 234 -18.86 1.97 16.17
C LEU A 234 -19.86 0.81 16.11
N GLN A 235 -19.56 -0.31 16.78
CA GLN A 235 -20.42 -1.49 16.86
C GLN A 235 -21.60 -1.28 17.81
N ALA A 236 -21.36 -0.60 18.94
CA ALA A 236 -22.36 -0.32 19.98
C ALA A 236 -23.23 0.92 19.69
N ASP A 237 -22.86 1.70 18.66
CA ASP A 237 -23.48 2.97 18.30
C ASP A 237 -23.40 3.99 19.46
N ILE A 238 -22.20 4.16 20.00
CA ILE A 238 -21.87 5.09 21.10
C ILE A 238 -20.93 6.17 20.55
N ASP A 239 -21.17 7.44 20.90
CA ASP A 239 -20.26 8.52 20.55
C ASP A 239 -19.04 8.52 21.48
N LEU A 240 -17.86 8.21 20.93
CA LEU A 240 -16.61 8.21 21.70
C LEU A 240 -16.20 9.61 22.18
N ASN A 241 -16.75 10.69 21.59
CA ASN A 241 -16.58 12.04 22.14
C ASN A 241 -17.19 12.17 23.55
N ASP A 242 -18.18 11.34 23.89
CA ASP A 242 -18.76 11.38 25.23
C ASP A 242 -17.77 10.88 26.28
N TYR A 243 -16.81 10.01 25.93
CA TYR A 243 -15.69 9.66 26.82
C TYR A 243 -14.87 10.91 27.20
N ILE A 244 -14.62 11.78 26.23
CA ILE A 244 -13.82 12.99 26.41
C ILE A 244 -14.59 14.04 27.25
N LYS A 245 -15.91 14.11 27.09
CA LYS A 245 -16.77 15.07 27.82
C LYS A 245 -17.09 14.59 29.24
N ASP A 246 -17.51 13.33 29.38
CA ASP A 246 -17.96 12.69 30.61
C ASP A 246 -17.63 11.20 30.59
N LYS A 247 -16.44 10.88 31.10
CA LYS A 247 -15.90 9.53 31.18
C LYS A 247 -16.82 8.57 31.93
N GLU A 248 -17.48 9.00 33.00
CA GLU A 248 -18.33 8.12 33.82
C GLU A 248 -19.62 7.77 33.08
N ALA A 249 -20.26 8.75 32.45
CA ALA A 249 -21.45 8.53 31.64
C ALA A 249 -21.16 7.59 30.46
N TYR A 250 -20.02 7.78 29.78
CA TYR A 250 -19.58 6.89 28.72
C TYR A 250 -19.40 5.46 29.22
N LEU A 251 -18.64 5.25 30.30
CA LEU A 251 -18.35 3.91 30.81
C LEU A 251 -19.64 3.17 31.20
N LYS A 252 -20.61 3.88 31.77
CA LYS A 252 -21.93 3.31 32.07
C LYS A 252 -22.66 2.88 30.79
N SER A 253 -22.70 3.74 29.76
CA SER A 253 -23.34 3.41 28.48
C SER A 253 -22.64 2.24 27.79
N ARG A 254 -21.32 2.22 27.82
CA ARG A 254 -20.48 1.13 27.31
C ARG A 254 -20.84 -0.20 27.97
N ASP A 255 -20.91 -0.22 29.30
CA ASP A 255 -21.22 -1.44 30.06
C ASP A 255 -22.67 -1.91 29.80
N GLU A 256 -23.63 -1.00 29.68
CA GLU A 256 -25.02 -1.32 29.31
C GLU A 256 -25.11 -1.92 27.89
N LYS A 257 -24.42 -1.34 26.92
CA LYS A 257 -24.39 -1.82 25.52
C LYS A 257 -23.60 -3.11 25.38
N LYS A 258 -22.55 -3.30 26.18
CA LYS A 258 -21.77 -4.53 26.21
C LYS A 258 -22.62 -5.72 26.65
N LEU A 259 -23.63 -5.54 27.50
CA LEU A 259 -24.57 -6.62 27.86
C LEU A 259 -25.51 -7.02 26.72
N LEU A 260 -25.72 -6.14 25.74
CA LEU A 260 -26.57 -6.39 24.57
C LEU A 260 -25.80 -7.01 23.42
N LEU A 261 -24.50 -6.75 23.34
CA LEU A 261 -23.57 -7.37 22.41
C LEU A 261 -23.12 -8.71 23.01
N ASP A 262 -23.23 -9.80 22.26
CA ASP A 262 -22.55 -11.04 22.66
C ASP A 262 -21.03 -10.77 22.65
N ASP A 263 -20.33 -11.02 23.76
CA ASP A 263 -18.87 -10.81 23.87
C ASP A 263 -18.10 -11.55 22.76
N ARG A 264 -18.68 -12.63 22.21
CA ARG A 264 -18.10 -13.37 21.08
C ARG A 264 -18.17 -12.62 19.76
N ASN A 265 -19.08 -11.67 19.62
CA ASN A 265 -19.37 -10.96 18.37
C ASN A 265 -18.71 -9.58 18.30
N VAL A 266 -18.14 -9.07 19.39
CA VAL A 266 -17.39 -7.81 19.34
C VAL A 266 -16.12 -7.99 18.52
N ILE A 267 -16.01 -7.28 17.40
CA ILE A 267 -14.84 -7.28 16.53
C ILE A 267 -13.77 -6.38 17.15
N THR A 268 -12.64 -6.99 17.52
CA THR A 268 -11.43 -6.31 18.01
C THR A 268 -10.33 -6.40 16.95
N LEU A 269 -9.23 -5.66 17.15
CA LEU A 269 -8.06 -5.71 16.29
C LEU A 269 -7.50 -7.14 16.18
N GLU A 270 -7.42 -7.87 17.29
CA GLU A 270 -7.00 -9.28 17.31
C GLU A 270 -7.90 -10.17 16.44
N LYS A 271 -9.22 -9.94 16.45
CA LYS A 271 -10.16 -10.71 15.61
C LYS A 271 -10.02 -10.36 14.14
N ILE A 272 -9.79 -9.09 13.80
CA ILE A 272 -9.53 -8.66 12.42
C ILE A 272 -8.27 -9.35 11.89
N GLU A 273 -7.17 -9.32 12.65
CA GLU A 273 -5.92 -9.97 12.27
C GLU A 273 -6.08 -11.49 12.15
N ALA A 274 -6.71 -12.15 13.12
CA ALA A 274 -6.98 -13.57 13.05
C ALA A 274 -7.82 -13.94 11.81
N LYS A 275 -8.83 -13.11 11.49
CA LYS A 275 -9.71 -13.36 10.36
C LYS A 275 -9.03 -13.11 9.01
N SER A 276 -8.16 -12.11 8.90
CA SER A 276 -7.38 -11.87 7.67
C SER A 276 -6.40 -13.03 7.41
N ILE A 277 -5.74 -13.53 8.46
CA ILE A 277 -4.85 -14.70 8.36
C ILE A 277 -5.63 -15.97 7.98
N GLU A 278 -6.78 -16.21 8.63
CA GLU A 278 -7.67 -17.33 8.27
C GLU A 278 -8.03 -17.26 6.78
N LYS A 279 -8.37 -16.07 6.30
CA LYS A 279 -8.71 -15.85 4.90
C LYS A 279 -7.54 -16.24 3.98
N ILE A 280 -6.35 -15.67 4.15
CA ILE A 280 -5.16 -16.00 3.34
C ILE A 280 -4.93 -17.52 3.27
N GLN A 281 -5.01 -18.21 4.42
CA GLN A 281 -4.80 -19.66 4.48
C GLN A 281 -5.88 -20.46 3.73
N THR A 282 -7.12 -19.96 3.67
CA THR A 282 -8.17 -20.60 2.88
C THR A 282 -8.00 -20.37 1.38
N GLU A 283 -7.49 -19.21 0.96
CA GLU A 283 -7.30 -18.90 -0.47
C GLU A 283 -6.24 -19.81 -1.11
N ASP A 284 -5.14 -20.05 -0.41
CA ASP A 284 -4.07 -20.92 -0.90
C ASP A 284 -4.56 -22.38 -1.08
N ARG A 285 -5.44 -22.86 -0.19
CA ARG A 285 -5.99 -24.22 -0.26
C ARG A 285 -6.94 -24.41 -1.43
N ASP A 286 -7.78 -23.41 -1.72
CA ASP A 286 -8.73 -23.50 -2.82
C ASP A 286 -8.04 -23.43 -4.19
N SER A 287 -6.90 -22.73 -4.27
CA SER A 287 -6.09 -22.67 -5.50
C SER A 287 -5.52 -24.04 -5.90
N ASP A 288 -5.09 -24.86 -4.94
CA ASP A 288 -4.52 -26.18 -5.23
C ASP A 288 -5.57 -27.20 -5.71
N LEU A 289 -6.81 -27.10 -5.22
CA LEU A 289 -7.89 -28.02 -5.61
C LEU A 289 -8.37 -27.83 -7.05
N ILE A 290 -8.20 -26.64 -7.63
CA ILE A 290 -8.60 -26.33 -9.01
C ILE A 290 -7.55 -26.80 -10.03
N SER A 291 -6.28 -26.93 -9.63
CA SER A 291 -5.20 -27.35 -10.54
C SER A 291 -5.28 -28.84 -10.90
N ASP A 292 -5.77 -29.69 -10.00
CA ASP A 292 -5.84 -31.14 -10.22
C ASP A 292 -7.01 -31.59 -11.11
N GLN A 293 -8.07 -30.80 -11.25
CA GLN A 293 -9.21 -31.17 -12.11
C GLN A 293 -8.95 -30.91 -13.61
N ASN A 294 -8.01 -30.04 -13.97
CA ASN A 294 -7.71 -29.72 -15.37
C ASN A 294 -6.62 -30.62 -16.00
N GLN A 295 -5.94 -31.47 -15.23
CA GLN A 295 -4.96 -32.44 -15.80
C GLN A 295 -5.58 -33.78 -16.22
N ALA A 296 -6.84 -34.05 -15.90
CA ALA A 296 -7.50 -35.30 -16.27
C ALA A 296 -8.17 -35.30 -17.66
N ALA A 297 -8.30 -34.13 -18.32
CA ALA A 297 -9.03 -34.01 -19.58
C ALA A 297 -8.16 -33.99 -20.86
N ASP A 298 -6.83 -33.86 -20.75
CA ASP A 298 -5.96 -33.65 -21.92
C ASP A 298 -4.97 -34.81 -22.20
N LYS A 299 -5.39 -36.05 -21.91
CA LYS A 299 -4.58 -37.26 -22.14
C LYS A 299 -5.09 -38.17 -23.24
N SER A 300 -5.85 -37.64 -24.20
CA SER A 300 -6.31 -38.43 -25.34
C SER A 300 -6.49 -37.59 -26.60
N LEU A 301 -5.38 -37.13 -27.20
CA LEU A 301 -5.21 -36.90 -28.64
C LEU A 301 -3.77 -36.47 -28.93
N SER A 302 -2.83 -37.43 -28.94
CA SER A 302 -1.54 -37.27 -29.62
C SER A 302 -1.56 -38.20 -30.83
N GLU A 303 -2.14 -37.70 -31.91
CA GLU A 303 -2.05 -38.31 -33.24
C GLU A 303 -1.02 -37.53 -34.06
N ALA A 304 -0.11 -38.30 -34.66
CA ALA A 304 1.13 -37.92 -35.30
C ALA A 304 1.07 -36.67 -36.20
N ALA A 305 1.84 -35.63 -35.84
CA ALA A 305 2.26 -34.59 -36.77
C ALA A 305 3.60 -34.96 -37.45
N PRO A 306 3.77 -34.69 -38.75
CA PRO A 306 5.00 -35.00 -39.48
C PRO A 306 6.13 -34.02 -39.12
N LYS A 307 7.34 -34.56 -38.96
CA LYS A 307 8.57 -33.81 -38.69
C LYS A 307 8.92 -32.91 -39.89
N GLU A 308 8.73 -31.61 -39.75
CA GLU A 308 9.37 -30.63 -40.63
C GLU A 308 10.83 -30.43 -40.20
N THR A 309 11.75 -30.72 -41.11
CA THR A 309 13.19 -30.50 -40.94
C THR A 309 13.50 -29.02 -41.17
N SER A 310 13.78 -28.31 -40.08
CA SER A 310 14.26 -26.92 -40.12
C SER A 310 15.68 -26.85 -40.71
N PRO A 311 15.99 -25.90 -41.62
CA PRO A 311 17.29 -25.81 -42.31
C PRO A 311 18.35 -25.03 -41.51
N LEU A 312 18.13 -24.78 -40.23
CA LEU A 312 19.10 -24.04 -39.40
C LEU A 312 20.22 -24.97 -38.90
N PRO A 313 21.49 -24.55 -39.00
CA PRO A 313 22.61 -25.33 -38.50
C PRO A 313 22.51 -25.50 -36.98
N ASP A 314 22.70 -26.74 -36.51
CA ASP A 314 22.67 -27.12 -35.10
C ASP A 314 23.65 -26.27 -34.29
N VAL A 315 23.11 -25.41 -33.44
CA VAL A 315 23.89 -24.64 -32.47
C VAL A 315 24.41 -25.64 -31.42
N PRO A 316 25.73 -25.70 -31.16
CA PRO A 316 26.28 -26.59 -30.15
C PRO A 316 25.65 -26.28 -28.80
N LYS A 317 24.86 -27.23 -28.29
CA LYS A 317 24.23 -27.12 -26.97
C LYS A 317 25.34 -27.05 -25.92
N PRO A 318 25.44 -25.96 -25.14
CA PRO A 318 26.40 -25.91 -24.04
C PRO A 318 26.08 -27.04 -23.06
N ASN A 319 27.10 -27.82 -22.70
CA ASN A 319 27.05 -28.78 -21.60
C ASN A 319 26.94 -27.98 -20.29
N SER A 320 25.74 -27.49 -19.97
CA SER A 320 25.43 -27.01 -18.63
C SER A 320 25.38 -28.24 -17.73
N VAL A 321 26.45 -28.44 -16.96
CA VAL A 321 26.40 -29.33 -15.81
C VAL A 321 25.26 -28.83 -14.93
N ASP A 322 24.26 -29.67 -14.71
CA ASP A 322 23.05 -29.35 -13.97
C ASP A 322 23.43 -29.12 -12.50
N VAL A 323 23.81 -27.88 -12.16
CA VAL A 323 24.13 -27.49 -10.79
C VAL A 323 22.80 -27.32 -10.07
N LYS A 324 22.31 -28.40 -9.45
CA LYS A 324 21.16 -28.31 -8.56
C LYS A 324 21.48 -27.29 -7.45
N PRO A 325 20.67 -26.23 -7.29
CA PRO A 325 20.82 -25.31 -6.18
C PRO A 325 20.76 -26.09 -4.87
N LYS A 326 21.77 -25.94 -4.01
CA LYS A 326 21.70 -26.51 -2.66
C LYS A 326 20.62 -25.77 -1.88
N ASN A 327 19.84 -26.53 -1.12
CA ASN A 327 18.83 -25.98 -0.23
C ASN A 327 19.54 -25.24 0.93
N PRO A 328 19.31 -23.92 1.11
CA PRO A 328 19.99 -23.15 2.15
C PRO A 328 19.65 -23.64 3.57
N THR A 329 18.49 -24.27 3.77
CA THR A 329 18.10 -24.85 5.07
C THR A 329 19.04 -26.00 5.48
N ASP A 330 19.44 -26.83 4.52
CA ASP A 330 20.35 -27.95 4.78
C ASP A 330 21.78 -27.47 5.07
N GLU A 331 22.19 -26.36 4.46
CA GLU A 331 23.50 -25.75 4.70
C GLU A 331 23.60 -25.17 6.11
N ILE A 332 22.55 -24.46 6.57
CA ILE A 332 22.49 -23.91 7.93
C ILE A 332 22.40 -25.02 8.98
N MET A 333 21.61 -26.07 8.75
CA MET A 333 21.51 -27.20 9.71
C MET A 333 22.84 -27.94 9.84
N ASN A 334 23.58 -28.14 8.74
CA ASN A 334 24.92 -28.75 8.80
C ASN A 334 25.92 -27.88 9.55
N GLU A 335 25.85 -26.55 9.39
CA GLU A 335 26.70 -25.61 10.12
C GLU A 335 26.40 -25.60 11.63
N ILE A 336 25.12 -25.60 12.01
CA ILE A 336 24.69 -25.68 13.43
C ILE A 336 25.14 -27.01 14.07
N ASN A 337 24.99 -28.13 13.36
CA ASN A 337 25.43 -29.43 13.86
C ASN A 337 26.96 -29.51 14.03
N GLY A 338 27.72 -28.85 13.15
CA GLY A 338 29.19 -28.77 13.25
C GLY A 338 29.69 -27.96 14.45
N ILE A 339 28.88 -27.04 14.98
CA ILE A 339 29.24 -26.18 16.12
C ILE A 339 28.89 -26.84 17.47
N ASN A 340 28.06 -27.89 17.49
CA ASN A 340 27.58 -28.49 18.72
C ASN A 340 28.70 -29.29 19.44
N PRO A 341 29.23 -28.81 20.59
CA PRO A 341 30.43 -29.38 21.22
C PRO A 341 30.19 -30.75 21.88
N ILE A 342 28.96 -31.23 21.90
CA ILE A 342 28.55 -32.47 22.57
C ILE A 342 28.87 -33.71 21.72
N GLU A 343 28.90 -33.61 20.38
CA GLU A 343 29.17 -34.77 19.50
C GLU A 343 30.68 -35.02 19.23
N ASN A 344 31.56 -34.04 19.47
CA ASN A 344 33.01 -34.16 19.22
C ASN A 344 33.81 -34.78 20.38
N GLN A 345 33.17 -35.44 21.35
CA GLN A 345 33.84 -36.11 22.49
C GLN A 345 33.73 -37.65 22.47
N LYS A 346 33.61 -38.28 21.30
CA LYS A 346 33.68 -39.75 21.18
C LYS A 346 34.91 -40.24 20.43
#